data_AF-A0A926LNF5-F1
#
_entry.id   AF-A0A926LNF5-F1
#
_cell.length_a   1.000
_cell.length_b   1.000
_cell.length_c   1.000
_cell.angle_alpha   90.00
_cell.angle_beta   90.00
_cell.angle_gamma   90.00
#
_symmetry.space_group_name_H-M   'P 1'
#
loop_
_entity.id
_entity.type
_entity.pdbx_description
1 polymer ?
#
loop_
_entity_poly.entity_id
_entity_poly.type
_entity_poly.pdbx_seq_one_letter_code
_entity_poly.pdbx_strand_id
1 'polypeptide(L)'
;MTEQTLKADLRLNLQDARDALLWKLQGLSEYDVRRPMTPTGTNLLGLVKHLTGAEAFYFGTVFRRPCPAPPLWITGDAEPNADLWARPDETRERIVADYRRVCAHADGTIEARVMPGSGSAMSPGSAVLGGARGGWGGRRCIRAC
;
A
#
# COMPACT_ATOMS: atom_id res chain seq x y z
N MET A 1 18.79 12.21 19.50
CA MET A 1 17.42 11.92 19.05
C MET A 1 16.90 10.75 19.87
N THR A 2 15.81 10.93 20.62
CA THR A 2 15.27 9.87 21.49
C THR A 2 14.31 8.98 20.71
N GLU A 3 14.01 7.78 21.22
CA GLU A 3 13.00 6.89 20.61
C GLU A 3 11.63 7.56 20.47
N GLN A 4 11.25 8.37 21.46
CA GLN A 4 9.99 9.11 21.42
C GLN A 4 9.99 10.18 20.31
N THR A 5 11.12 10.86 20.09
CA THR A 5 11.27 11.78 18.96
C THR A 5 11.19 11.03 17.63
N LEU A 6 11.84 9.86 17.51
CA LEU A 6 11.76 9.03 16.29
C LEU A 6 10.34 8.59 15.96
N LYS A 7 9.57 8.16 16.96
CA LYS A 7 8.15 7.80 16.78
C LYS A 7 7.31 9.00 16.35
N ALA A 8 7.53 10.16 16.98
CA ALA A 8 6.83 11.39 16.63
C ALA A 8 7.14 11.81 15.18
N ASP A 9 8.42 11.81 14.79
CA ASP A 9 8.85 12.16 13.43
C ASP A 9 8.28 11.18 12.40
N LEU A 10 8.31 9.87 12.67
CA LEU A 10 7.72 8.86 11.79
C LEU A 10 6.22 9.10 11.59
N ARG A 11 5.49 9.32 12.69
CA ARG A 11 4.04 9.58 12.63
C ARG A 11 3.72 10.85 11.87
N LEU A 12 4.48 11.91 12.10
CA LEU A 12 4.31 13.18 11.37
C LEU A 12 4.49 12.96 9.87
N ASN A 13 5.60 12.34 9.46
CA ASN A 13 5.87 12.09 8.04
C ASN A 13 4.80 11.18 7.39
N LEU A 14 4.36 10.13 8.08
CA LEU A 14 3.29 9.26 7.59
C LEU A 14 1.97 10.01 7.46
N GLN A 15 1.62 10.83 8.46
CA GLN A 15 0.40 11.61 8.45
C GLN A 15 0.40 12.63 7.30
N ASP A 16 1.51 13.35 7.11
CA ASP A 16 1.67 14.29 6.00
C ASP A 16 1.49 13.60 4.63
N ALA A 17 2.08 12.41 4.45
CA ALA A 17 1.93 11.64 3.22
C ALA A 17 0.49 11.15 2.99
N ARG A 18 -0.18 10.65 4.05
CA ARG A 18 -1.58 10.19 4.01
C ARG A 18 -2.53 11.35 3.69
N ASP A 19 -2.34 12.49 4.33
CA ASP A 19 -3.14 13.68 4.11
C ASP A 19 -2.92 14.25 2.71
N ALA A 20 -1.68 14.31 2.23
CA ALA A 20 -1.37 14.75 0.87
C ALA A 20 -2.01 13.84 -0.18
N LEU A 21 -2.10 12.53 0.07
CA LEU A 21 -2.77 11.59 -0.83
C LEU A 21 -4.29 11.83 -0.86
N LEU A 22 -4.93 11.95 0.30
CA LEU A 22 -6.38 12.18 0.39
C LEU A 22 -6.77 13.58 -0.10
N TRP A 23 -5.94 14.59 0.13
CA TRP A 23 -6.12 15.95 -0.38
C TRP A 23 -6.20 15.97 -1.91
N LYS A 24 -5.38 15.17 -2.60
CA LYS A 24 -5.42 15.06 -4.07
C LYS A 24 -6.73 14.51 -4.64
N LEU A 25 -7.60 13.92 -3.82
CA LEU A 25 -8.94 13.48 -4.23
C LEU A 25 -10.01 14.56 -4.04
N GLN A 26 -9.73 15.60 -3.26
CA GLN A 26 -10.73 16.61 -2.89
C GLN A 26 -11.10 17.47 -4.10
N GLY A 27 -12.41 17.73 -4.25
CA GLY A 27 -12.94 18.52 -5.36
C GLY A 27 -12.96 17.82 -6.73
N LEU A 28 -12.41 16.60 -6.84
CA LEU A 28 -12.39 15.85 -8.09
C LEU A 28 -13.69 15.04 -8.29
N SER A 29 -14.16 15.00 -9.54
CA SER A 29 -15.31 14.19 -9.96
C SER A 29 -15.03 12.69 -9.85
N GLU A 30 -16.07 11.84 -9.88
CA GLU A 30 -15.90 10.37 -9.95
C GLU A 30 -15.09 9.95 -11.18
N TYR A 31 -15.26 10.66 -12.28
CA TYR A 31 -14.49 10.42 -13.49
C TYR A 31 -13.00 10.72 -13.27
N ASP A 32 -12.67 11.88 -12.70
CA ASP A 32 -11.27 12.32 -12.59
C ASP A 32 -10.44 11.48 -11.63
N VAL A 33 -11.06 10.92 -10.58
CA VAL A 33 -10.33 10.03 -9.66
C VAL A 33 -10.13 8.62 -10.23
N ARG A 34 -10.93 8.22 -11.25
CA ARG A 34 -10.92 6.88 -11.86
C ARG A 34 -10.28 6.82 -13.23
N ARG A 35 -10.14 7.95 -13.93
CA ARG A 35 -9.54 7.94 -15.26
C ARG A 35 -8.09 7.43 -15.19
N PRO A 36 -7.67 6.53 -16.10
CA PRO A 36 -6.28 6.12 -16.20
C PRO A 36 -5.35 7.31 -16.44
N MET A 37 -4.26 7.38 -15.67
CA MET A 37 -3.19 8.37 -15.83
C MET A 37 -1.92 7.74 -16.42
N THR A 38 -1.93 6.43 -16.66
CA THR A 38 -0.81 5.67 -17.23
C THR A 38 -1.36 4.56 -18.16
N PRO A 39 -0.54 4.00 -19.07
CA PRO A 39 -0.94 2.88 -19.93
C PRO A 39 -1.34 1.61 -19.18
N THR A 40 -0.84 1.42 -17.95
CA THR A 40 -1.18 0.27 -17.10
C THR A 40 -2.50 0.45 -16.35
N GLY A 41 -3.26 1.52 -16.63
CA GLY A 41 -4.56 1.78 -16.01
C GLY A 41 -4.49 2.52 -14.69
N THR A 42 -3.30 2.82 -14.16
CA THR A 42 -3.15 3.44 -12.83
C THR A 42 -3.93 4.74 -12.73
N ASN A 43 -4.79 4.85 -11.72
CA ASN A 43 -5.60 6.03 -11.44
C ASN A 43 -5.45 6.48 -9.98
N LEU A 44 -5.96 7.68 -9.66
CA LEU A 44 -5.78 8.26 -8.31
C LEU A 44 -6.43 7.41 -7.22
N LEU A 45 -7.62 6.88 -7.49
CA LEU A 45 -8.33 6.03 -6.53
C LEU A 45 -7.62 4.67 -6.34
N GLY A 46 -7.01 4.16 -7.39
CA GLY A 46 -6.14 2.99 -7.38
C GLY A 46 -4.87 3.20 -6.56
N LEU A 47 -4.26 4.39 -6.59
CA LEU A 47 -3.14 4.68 -5.68
C LEU A 47 -3.54 4.59 -4.20
N VAL A 48 -4.74 5.03 -3.83
CA VAL A 48 -5.26 4.88 -2.47
C VAL A 48 -5.48 3.40 -2.12
N LYS A 49 -6.06 2.62 -3.04
CA LYS A 49 -6.25 1.18 -2.88
C LYS A 49 -4.93 0.43 -2.73
N HIS A 50 -3.95 0.73 -3.58
CA HIS A 50 -2.59 0.19 -3.50
C HIS A 50 -1.94 0.48 -2.15
N LEU A 51 -1.99 1.75 -1.70
CA LEU A 51 -1.38 2.13 -0.41
C LEU A 51 -2.12 1.53 0.79
N THR A 52 -3.42 1.27 0.68
CA THR A 52 -4.19 0.50 1.67
C THR A 52 -3.62 -0.91 1.82
N GLY A 53 -3.34 -1.61 0.72
CA GLY A 53 -2.70 -2.93 0.75
C GLY A 53 -1.25 -2.85 1.23
N ALA A 54 -0.48 -1.87 0.76
CA ALA A 54 0.94 -1.71 1.05
C ALA A 54 1.20 -1.48 2.54
N GLU A 55 0.43 -0.58 3.15
CA GLU A 55 0.57 -0.25 4.55
C GLU A 55 0.12 -1.40 5.46
N ALA A 56 -0.99 -2.07 5.13
CA ALA A 56 -1.45 -3.26 5.84
C ALA A 56 -0.45 -4.42 5.75
N PHE A 57 0.12 -4.64 4.56
CA PHE A 57 1.14 -5.66 4.34
C PHE A 57 2.40 -5.36 5.14
N TYR A 58 2.95 -4.15 5.04
CA TYR A 58 4.21 -3.80 5.72
C TYR A 58 4.06 -3.87 7.25
N PHE A 59 3.10 -3.13 7.83
CA PHE A 59 2.92 -3.15 9.27
C PHE A 59 2.45 -4.52 9.79
N GLY A 60 1.63 -5.22 9.00
CA GLY A 60 1.15 -6.54 9.36
C GLY A 60 2.25 -7.60 9.41
N THR A 61 3.15 -7.59 8.44
CA THR A 61 4.26 -8.56 8.35
C THR A 61 5.39 -8.22 9.32
N VAL A 62 5.87 -6.98 9.32
CA VAL A 62 7.03 -6.56 10.12
C VAL A 62 6.74 -6.66 11.62
N PHE A 63 5.55 -6.23 12.05
CA PHE A 63 5.18 -6.21 13.47
C PHE A 63 4.31 -7.39 13.88
N ARG A 64 4.04 -8.33 12.97
CA ARG A 64 3.17 -9.51 13.19
C ARG A 64 1.78 -9.11 13.70
N ARG A 65 1.20 -8.06 13.13
CA ARG A 65 -0.15 -7.54 13.44
C ARG A 65 -0.98 -7.44 12.16
N PRO A 66 -1.48 -8.55 11.60
CA PRO A 66 -2.18 -8.53 10.33
C PRO A 66 -3.40 -7.59 10.37
N CYS A 67 -3.64 -6.88 9.26
CA CYS A 67 -4.80 -6.02 9.07
C CYS A 67 -5.49 -6.42 7.75
N PRO A 68 -6.80 -6.70 7.74
CA PRO A 68 -7.50 -7.01 6.49
C PRO A 68 -7.43 -5.83 5.52
N ALA A 69 -6.98 -6.08 4.29
CA ALA A 69 -6.87 -5.09 3.22
C ALA A 69 -6.93 -5.78 1.84
N PRO A 70 -7.17 -5.04 0.75
CA PRO A 70 -7.03 -5.57 -0.60
C PRO A 70 -5.63 -6.18 -0.84
N PRO A 71 -5.53 -7.30 -1.59
CA PRO A 71 -4.24 -7.91 -1.89
C PRO A 71 -3.40 -6.98 -2.77
N LEU A 72 -2.09 -6.95 -2.50
CA LEU A 72 -1.14 -6.28 -3.36
C LEU A 72 -0.83 -7.16 -4.57
N TRP A 73 -0.95 -6.63 -5.78
CA TRP A 73 -0.64 -7.41 -6.98
C TRP A 73 0.78 -8.00 -6.98
N ILE A 74 1.73 -7.28 -6.38
CA ILE A 74 3.14 -7.67 -6.36
C ILE A 74 3.42 -8.89 -5.46
N THR A 75 2.47 -9.29 -4.59
CA THR A 75 2.63 -10.53 -3.79
C THR A 75 2.31 -11.77 -4.61
N GLY A 76 1.73 -11.63 -5.80
CA GLY A 76 1.34 -12.75 -6.67
C GLY A 76 -0.04 -13.33 -6.39
N ASP A 77 -0.77 -12.79 -5.40
CA ASP A 77 -2.11 -13.26 -5.00
C ASP A 77 -3.25 -12.58 -5.79
N ALA A 78 -2.91 -11.68 -6.71
CA ALA A 78 -3.87 -10.95 -7.53
C ALA A 78 -3.34 -10.74 -8.96
N GLU A 79 -4.24 -10.38 -9.87
CA GLU A 79 -3.87 -10.04 -11.25
C GLU A 79 -2.88 -8.87 -11.29
N PRO A 80 -2.01 -8.81 -12.31
CA PRO A 80 -1.06 -7.70 -12.46
C PRO A 80 -1.76 -6.34 -12.38
N ASN A 81 -1.27 -5.47 -11.49
CA ASN A 81 -1.78 -4.13 -11.24
C ASN A 81 -3.23 -4.04 -10.68
N ALA A 82 -3.84 -5.13 -10.20
CA ALA A 82 -5.26 -5.15 -9.77
C ALA A 82 -5.63 -4.15 -8.65
N ASP A 83 -4.67 -3.73 -7.85
CA ASP A 83 -4.78 -2.73 -6.79
C ASP A 83 -4.40 -1.31 -7.23
N LEU A 84 -3.85 -1.12 -8.44
CA LEU A 84 -3.50 0.19 -9.00
C LEU A 84 -4.65 0.88 -9.73
N TRP A 85 -5.83 0.26 -9.80
CA TRP A 85 -7.06 0.83 -10.33
C TRP A 85 -8.28 0.37 -9.52
N ALA A 86 -9.31 1.23 -9.50
CA ALA A 86 -10.59 0.93 -8.87
C ALA A 86 -11.60 0.36 -9.89
N ARG A 87 -12.22 -0.78 -9.58
CA ARG A 87 -13.30 -1.37 -10.37
C ARG A 87 -14.59 -0.54 -10.26
N PRO A 88 -15.54 -0.69 -11.22
CA PRO A 88 -16.83 0.01 -11.17
C PRO A 88 -17.64 -0.27 -9.89
N ASP A 89 -17.52 -1.46 -9.30
CA ASP A 89 -18.18 -1.85 -8.04
C ASP A 89 -17.49 -1.32 -6.78
N GLU A 90 -16.29 -0.75 -6.91
CA GLU A 90 -15.52 -0.21 -5.79
C GLU A 90 -15.80 1.27 -5.64
N THR A 91 -16.54 1.66 -4.60
CA THR A 91 -16.85 3.08 -4.34
C THR A 91 -15.65 3.84 -3.78
N ARG A 92 -15.60 5.15 -4.05
CA ARG A 92 -14.58 6.05 -3.50
C ARG A 92 -14.60 6.01 -1.97
N GLU A 93 -15.80 6.07 -1.39
CA GLU A 93 -16.04 6.11 0.04
C GLU A 93 -15.49 4.86 0.72
N ARG A 94 -15.73 3.68 0.12
CA ARG A 94 -15.22 2.40 0.64
C ARG A 94 -13.70 2.37 0.62
N ILE A 95 -13.08 2.73 -0.51
CA ILE A 95 -11.61 2.72 -0.65
C ILE A 95 -10.96 3.68 0.35
N VAL A 96 -11.51 4.89 0.51
CA VAL A 96 -10.99 5.87 1.47
C VAL A 96 -11.21 5.42 2.92
N ALA A 97 -12.35 4.80 3.23
CA ALA A 97 -12.63 4.26 4.55
C ALA A 97 -11.68 3.11 4.92
N ASP A 98 -11.43 2.18 3.98
CA ASP A 98 -10.47 1.11 4.15
C ASP A 98 -9.05 1.64 4.37
N TYR A 99 -8.65 2.66 3.59
CA TYR A 99 -7.35 3.31 3.77
C TYR A 99 -7.21 3.89 5.18
N ARG A 100 -8.19 4.68 5.63
CA ARG A 100 -8.18 5.28 6.99
C ARG A 100 -8.13 4.23 8.09
N ARG A 101 -8.86 3.12 7.92
CA ARG A 101 -8.84 1.99 8.87
C ARG A 101 -7.44 1.37 8.97
N VAL A 102 -6.76 1.17 7.85
CA VAL A 102 -5.38 0.65 7.82
C VAL A 102 -4.41 1.65 8.44
N CYS A 103 -4.54 2.95 8.15
CA CYS A 103 -3.73 3.99 8.78
C CYS A 103 -3.84 3.97 10.32
N ALA A 104 -5.06 3.88 10.84
CA ALA A 104 -5.30 3.80 12.29
C ALA A 104 -4.67 2.53 12.91
N HIS A 105 -4.70 1.41 12.18
CA HIS A 105 -4.03 0.18 12.61
C HIS A 105 -2.51 0.32 12.66
N ALA A 106 -1.92 0.97 11.66
CA ALA A 106 -0.49 1.30 11.62
C ALA A 106 -0.11 2.25 12.78
N ASP A 107 -0.92 3.27 13.06
CA ASP A 107 -0.69 4.20 14.17
C ASP A 107 -0.69 3.51 15.52
N GLY A 108 -1.68 2.65 15.77
CA GLY A 108 -1.71 1.82 16.97
C GLY A 108 -0.54 0.82 17.04
N THR A 109 0.05 0.45 15.90
CA THR A 109 1.27 -0.39 15.87
C THR A 109 2.49 0.40 16.33
N ILE A 110 2.64 1.63 15.84
CA ILE A 110 3.75 2.53 16.21
C ILE A 110 3.68 2.90 17.70
N GLU A 111 2.48 3.16 18.23
CA GLU A 111 2.28 3.49 19.65
C GLU A 111 2.61 2.32 20.57
N ALA A 112 2.17 1.11 20.22
CA ALA A 112 2.28 -0.05 21.10
C ALA A 112 3.70 -0.63 21.23
N ARG A 113 4.67 -0.24 20.38
CA ARG A 113 5.96 -0.95 20.28
C ARG A 113 7.15 -0.03 20.48
N VAL A 114 8.17 -0.55 21.15
CA VAL A 114 9.51 0.04 21.12
C VAL A 114 10.00 -0.02 19.67
N MET A 115 10.38 1.11 19.09
CA MET A 115 10.88 1.11 17.72
C MET A 115 12.18 0.30 17.69
N PRO A 116 12.32 -0.73 16.83
CA PRO A 116 13.60 -1.40 16.71
C PRO A 116 14.64 -0.33 16.32
N GLY A 117 15.70 -0.21 17.13
CA GLY A 117 16.80 0.69 16.86
C GLY A 117 17.34 0.45 15.44
N SER A 118 17.83 1.50 14.79
CA SER A 118 18.46 1.46 13.47
C SER A 118 19.57 0.39 13.43
N GLY A 119 19.25 -0.85 13.08
CA GLY A 119 20.22 -1.93 13.21
C GLY A 119 19.73 -3.37 13.09
N SER A 120 18.54 -3.64 12.55
CA SER A 120 18.24 -5.00 12.10
C SER A 120 17.58 -4.97 10.74
N ALA A 121 18.43 -5.03 9.71
CA ALA A 121 18.00 -5.46 8.40
C ALA A 121 17.36 -6.85 8.55
N MET A 122 16.19 -7.02 7.95
CA MET A 122 15.51 -8.29 7.85
C MET A 122 16.48 -9.32 7.27
N SER A 123 16.81 -10.37 8.02
CA SER A 123 17.48 -11.53 7.44
C SER A 123 16.53 -12.14 6.39
N PRO A 124 16.97 -12.36 5.14
CA PRO A 124 16.13 -12.98 4.13
C PRO A 124 15.99 -14.46 4.48
N GLY A 125 14.96 -14.82 5.22
CA GLY A 125 14.84 -16.19 5.72
C GLY A 125 13.54 -16.48 6.47
N SER A 126 12.40 -16.34 5.79
CA SER A 126 11.13 -17.07 6.02
C SER A 126 9.89 -16.31 5.51
N ALA A 127 10.02 -15.53 4.44
CA ALA A 127 8.91 -15.47 3.51
C ALA A 127 8.87 -16.86 2.86
N VAL A 128 8.04 -17.76 3.40
CA VAL A 128 7.61 -18.95 2.67
C VAL A 128 6.78 -18.42 1.50
N LEU A 129 7.49 -18.09 0.41
CA LEU A 129 6.91 -17.99 -0.91
C LEU A 129 6.40 -19.39 -1.23
N GLY A 130 5.10 -19.60 -1.03
CA GLY A 130 4.40 -20.75 -1.57
C GLY A 130 4.72 -20.85 -3.04
N GLY A 131 5.42 -21.92 -3.41
CA GLY A 131 6.05 -22.05 -4.72
C GLY A 131 5.04 -22.03 -5.86
N ALA A 132 5.23 -21.11 -6.79
CA ALA A 132 4.94 -21.32 -8.19
C ALA A 132 6.23 -21.06 -8.97
N ARG A 133 6.84 -22.15 -9.44
CA ARG A 133 8.02 -22.15 -10.30
C ARG A 133 7.66 -21.42 -11.60
N GLY A 134 8.27 -20.27 -11.84
CA GLY A 134 8.17 -19.52 -13.09
C GLY A 134 9.34 -18.57 -13.19
N GLY A 135 10.39 -18.99 -13.89
CA GLY A 135 11.68 -18.32 -13.90
C GLY A 135 11.64 -16.88 -14.43
N TRP A 136 12.43 -16.02 -13.79
CA TRP A 136 12.84 -14.74 -14.34
C TRP A 136 13.69 -14.98 -15.59
N GLY A 137 13.03 -15.01 -16.74
CA GLY A 137 13.65 -15.17 -18.05
C GLY A 137 13.00 -14.20 -19.01
N GLY A 138 13.73 -13.15 -19.37
CA GLY A 138 13.26 -12.13 -20.31
C GLY A 138 12.79 -12.72 -21.64
N ARG A 139 11.83 -12.04 -22.25
CA ARG A 139 11.74 -11.80 -23.71
C ARG A 139 10.52 -10.94 -24.05
N ARG A 140 10.82 -9.79 -24.66
CA ARG A 140 10.22 -9.19 -25.87
C ARG A 140 8.77 -8.69 -25.84
N CYS A 141 8.70 -7.37 -26.06
CA CYS A 141 7.84 -6.67 -27.02
C CYS A 141 6.34 -6.91 -26.95
N ILE A 142 5.60 -5.89 -26.51
CA ILE A 142 4.27 -5.63 -27.05
C ILE A 142 4.28 -4.25 -27.72
N ARG A 143 3.97 -4.34 -29.01
CA ARG A 143 3.79 -3.30 -30.01
C ARG A 143 2.44 -2.61 -29.75
N ALA A 144 2.38 -1.33 -30.09
CA ALA A 144 1.18 -0.51 -30.10
C ALA A 144 -0.02 -1.17 -30.80
N CYS A 145 -1.20 -0.95 -30.22
CA CYS A 145 -2.46 -0.59 -30.88
C CYS A 145 -3.32 0.16 -29.86
#